data_AF-A0A936D6W5-F1
#
_entry.id   AF-A0A936D6W5-F1
#
_cell.length_a   1.000
_cell.length_b   1.000
_cell.length_c   1.000
_cell.angle_alpha   90.00
_cell.angle_beta   90.00
_cell.angle_gamma   90.00
#
_symmetry.space_group_name_H-M   'P 1'
#
loop_
_entity.id
_entity.type
_entity.pdbx_description
1 polymer ?
#
loop_
_entity_poly.entity_id
_entity_poly.type
_entity_poly.pdbx_seq_one_letter_code
_entity_poly.pdbx_strand_id
1 'polypeptide(L)' 'MVAELKAALGDDLRIELVEGARGIFDVFVANERVFSKHEQHRFPEPGEIGEAAARVRRNAPA' A
#
# COMPACT_ATOMS: atom_id res chain seq x y z
N MET A 1 10.21 -2.43 -0.08
CA MET A 1 8.76 -2.21 -0.32
C MET A 1 7.99 -3.47 -0.72
N VAL A 2 8.02 -3.98 -1.97
CA VAL A 2 7.22 -5.17 -2.36
C VAL A 2 7.57 -6.41 -1.51
N ALA A 3 8.87 -6.64 -1.28
CA ALA A 3 9.35 -7.75 -0.45
C ALA A 3 8.82 -7.68 1.00
N GLU A 4 8.74 -6.48 1.59
CA GLU A 4 8.24 -6.28 2.95
C GLU A 4 6.73 -6.53 3.05
N LEU A 5 5.96 -6.13 2.05
CA LEU A 5 4.52 -6.36 2.02
C LEU A 5 4.19 -7.85 1.97
N LYS A 6 4.92 -8.63 1.16
CA LYS A 6 4.76 -10.09 1.14
C LYS A 6 5.13 -10.73 2.48
N ALA A 7 6.22 -10.28 3.11
CA ALA A 7 6.61 -10.78 4.43
C ALA A 7 5.58 -10.45 5.53
N ALA A 8 4.95 -9.28 5.48
CA ALA A 8 4.00 -8.83 6.49
C ALA A 8 2.58 -9.38 6.31
N LEU A 9 2.14 -9.57 5.07
CA LEU A 9 0.73 -9.85 4.75
C LEU A 9 0.50 -11.26 4.14
N GLY A 10 1.58 -11.95 3.74
CA GLY A 10 1.57 -13.29 3.14
C GLY A 10 1.75 -13.28 1.61
N ASP A 11 2.18 -14.42 1.06
CA ASP A 11 2.42 -14.62 -0.38
C ASP A 11 1.17 -14.58 -1.27
N ASP A 12 -0.03 -14.62 -0.68
CA ASP A 12 -1.30 -14.55 -1.40
C ASP A 12 -1.64 -13.13 -1.92
N LEU A 13 -0.83 -12.12 -1.56
CA LEU A 13 -1.05 -10.75 -2.04
C LEU A 13 -0.79 -10.61 -3.54
N ARG A 14 -1.84 -10.25 -4.27
CA ARG A 14 -1.71 -9.63 -5.59
C ARG A 14 -1.22 -8.19 -5.42
N ILE A 15 0.06 -7.99 -5.74
CA ILE A 15 0.68 -6.67 -5.80
C ILE A 15 0.86 -6.33 -7.28
N GLU A 16 0.16 -5.31 -7.75
CA GLU A 16 0.33 -4.78 -9.09
C GLU A 16 1.12 -3.47 -8.99
N LEU A 17 2.29 -3.41 -9.65
CA LEU A 17 3.00 -2.15 -9.86
C LEU A 17 2.47 -1.53 -11.14
N VAL A 18 1.70 -0.46 -10.99
CA VAL A 18 1.26 0.37 -12.10
C VAL A 18 2.28 1.50 -12.28
N GLU A 19 2.92 1.56 -13.44
CA GLU A 19 3.83 2.66 -13.78
C GLU A 19 3.04 3.97 -13.89
N GLY A 20 3.16 4.81 -12.86
CA GLY A 20 2.55 6.14 -12.86
C GLY A 20 3.30 7.13 -13.74
N ALA A 21 2.60 8.11 -14.32
CA ALA A 21 3.21 9.26 -14.97
C ALA A 21 3.48 10.38 -13.95
N ARG A 22 4.55 11.18 -14.17
CA ARG A 22 4.89 12.42 -13.42
C ARG A 22 5.33 12.24 -11.94
N GLY A 23 5.90 11.09 -11.57
CA GLY A 23 6.47 10.90 -10.23
C GLY A 23 5.43 10.78 -9.10
N ILE A 24 4.20 10.39 -9.46
CA ILE A 24 3.15 10.05 -8.52
C ILE A 24 3.45 8.68 -7.92
N PHE A 25 3.32 8.58 -6.60
CA PHE A 25 3.45 7.33 -5.87
C PHE A 25 2.28 7.23 -4.89
N ASP A 26 1.24 6.54 -5.33
CA ASP A 26 0.02 6.31 -4.57
C ASP A 26 -0.11 4.80 -4.32
N VAL A 27 -0.48 4.43 -3.09
CA VAL A 27 -0.70 3.03 -2.71
C VAL A 27 -2.17 2.85 -2.40
N PHE A 28 -2.77 1.85 -3.06
CA PHE A 28 -4.15 1.46 -2.87
C PHE A 28 -4.23 0.03 -2.32
N VAL A 29 -5.15 -0.21 -1.40
CA VAL A 29 -5.48 -1.52 -0.85
C VAL A 29 -6.98 -1.70 -0.97
N ALA A 30 -7.43 -2.75 -1.67
CA ALA A 30 -8.86 -3.02 -1.89
C ALA A 30 -9.66 -1.82 -2.42
N ASN A 31 -9.11 -1.09 -3.41
CA ASN A 31 -9.63 0.17 -3.97
C ASN A 31 -9.65 1.37 -3.01
N GLU A 32 -9.18 1.24 -1.77
CA GLU A 32 -9.00 2.37 -0.86
C GLU A 32 -7.57 2.90 -0.94
N ARG A 33 -7.42 4.23 -1.16
CA ARG A 33 -6.11 4.87 -1.15
C ARG A 33 -5.59 4.97 0.28
N VAL A 34 -4.55 4.20 0.58
CA VAL A 34 -3.95 4.15 1.93
C VAL A 34 -2.76 5.09 2.09
N PHE A 35 -2.12 5.48 0.98
CA PHE A 35 -0.98 6.40 0.99
C PHE A 35 -0.88 7.18 -0.32
N SER A 36 -0.43 8.43 -0.24
CA SER A 36 -0.05 9.24 -1.40
C SER A 36 1.20 10.07 -1.07
N LYS A 37 2.26 9.86 -1.85
CA LYS A 37 3.48 10.68 -1.78
C LYS A 37 3.21 12.12 -2.21
N HIS A 38 2.25 12.32 -3.12
CA HIS A 38 1.92 13.66 -3.60
C HIS A 38 1.33 14.49 -2.46
N GLU A 39 0.42 13.92 -1.68
CA GLU A 39 -0.20 14.62 -0.54
C GLU A 39 0.73 14.74 0.67
N GLN A 40 1.49 13.68 0.98
CA GLN A 40 2.36 13.70 2.16
C GLN A 40 3.74 14.32 1.91
N HIS A 41 4.07 14.63 0.65
CA HIS A 41 5.38 15.14 0.22
C HIS A 41 6.58 14.28 0.66
N ARG A 42 6.36 13.01 1.01
CA ARG A 42 7.37 12.07 1.51
C ARG A 42 7.11 10.65 1.00
N PHE A 43 8.11 9.79 1.11
CA PHE A 43 7.92 8.34 0.96
C PHE A 43 7.39 7.74 2.27
N PRO A 44 6.64 6.62 2.22
CA PRO A 44 6.15 5.97 3.41
C PRO A 44 7.31 5.41 4.23
N GLU A 45 7.14 5.40 5.56
CA GLU A 45 8.10 4.76 6.45
C GLU A 45 8.04 3.22 6.35
N PRO A 46 9.14 2.52 6.69
CA PRO A 46 9.14 1.07 6.74
C PRO A 46 8.00 0.54 7.62
N GLY A 47 7.17 -0.36 7.09
CA GLY A 47 6.01 -0.93 7.80
C GLY A 47 4.71 -0.12 7.71
N GLU A 48 4.74 1.18 7.39
CA GLU A 48 3.56 2.05 7.38
C GLU A 48 2.46 1.55 6.44
N ILE A 49 2.85 1.14 5.22
CA ILE A 49 1.92 0.58 4.24
C ILE A 49 1.36 -0.77 4.70
N GLY A 50 2.17 -1.59 5.38
CA GLY A 50 1.73 -2.86 5.93
C GLY A 50 0.67 -2.69 7.00
N GLU A 51 0.87 -1.73 7.91
CA GLU A 51 -0.12 -1.38 8.94
C GLU A 51 -1.41 -0.82 8.34
N ALA A 52 -1.29 0.06 7.35
CA ALA A 52 -2.44 0.61 6.64
C ALA A 52 -3.23 -0.49 5.92
N ALA A 53 -2.53 -1.41 5.23
CA ALA A 53 -3.16 -2.56 4.57
C ALA A 53 -3.86 -3.49 5.58
N ALA A 54 -3.23 -3.77 6.72
CA ALA A 54 -3.82 -4.57 7.80
C ALA A 54 -5.07 -3.89 8.40
N ARG A 55 -5.08 -2.56 8.48
CA ARG A 55 -6.25 -1.77 8.90
C ARG A 55 -7.41 -1.93 7.91
N VAL A 56 -7.15 -1.76 6.62
CA VAL A 56 -8.19 -1.93 5.58
C VAL A 56 -8.76 -3.34 5.60
N ARG A 57 -7.89 -4.36 5.70
CA ARG A 57 -8.33 -5.77 5.74
C ARG A 57 -9.22 -6.10 6.94
N ARG A 58 -9.04 -5.42 8.09
CA ARG A 58 -9.90 -5.57 9.28
C ARG A 58 -11.26 -4.90 9.14
N ASN A 59 -11.37 -3.87 8.30
CA ASN A 59 -12.60 -3.11 8.09
C ASN A 59 -13.40 -3.56 6.85
N ALA A 60 -12.88 -4.49 6.06
CA ALA A 60 -13.60 -5.03 4.91
C ALA A 60 -14.80 -5.89 5.40
N PRO A 61 -16.04 -5.54 5.02
CA PRO A 61 -17.20 -6.39 5.32
C PRO A 61 -17.04 -7.73 4.58
N ALA A 62 -17.36 -8.83 5.29
CA ALA A 62 -17.32 -10.20 4.78
C ALA A 62 -18.32 -10.44 3.64
#